data_AF-A0A3B9YUT9-F1
#
_entry.id   AF-A0A3B9YUT9-F1
#
_cell.length_a   1.000
_cell.length_b   1.000
_cell.length_c   1.000
_cell.angle_alpha   90.00
_cell.angle_beta   90.00
_cell.angle_gamma   90.00
#
_symmetry.space_group_name_H-M   'P 1'
#
loop_
_entity.id
_entity.type
_entity.pdbx_description
1 polymer ?
#
loop_
_entity_poly.entity_id
_entity_poly.type
_entity_poly.pdbx_seq_one_letter_code
_entity_poly.pdbx_strand_id
1 'polypeptide(L)' 'KRVFAAGPMPGPIAFRGIRLGVMICEDMWTPDVCECLAETGSEILLSPNGSPFEQNKEDVRLNLGIARVVETG' A
#
# COMPACT_ATOMS: atom_id res chain seq x y z
N LYS A 1 -7.17 11.80 13.75
CA LYS A 1 -6.37 12.77 12.96
C LYS A 1 -6.07 13.98 13.85
N ARG A 2 -4.81 14.17 14.26
CA ARG A 2 -4.37 15.32 15.09
C ARG A 2 -3.16 16.02 14.48
N VAL A 3 -2.23 15.24 13.92
CA VAL A 3 -0.95 15.71 13.38
C VAL A 3 -0.90 15.76 11.85
N PHE A 4 -1.68 14.93 11.16
CA PHE A 4 -1.64 14.83 9.69
C PHE A 4 -3.03 15.01 9.08
N ALA A 5 -3.06 15.70 7.93
CA ALA A 5 -4.14 15.65 6.97
C ALA A 5 -3.93 14.45 6.02
N ALA A 6 -5.01 13.91 5.48
CA ALA A 6 -4.89 12.87 4.45
C ALA A 6 -4.34 13.48 3.16
N GLY A 7 -3.46 12.76 2.47
CA GLY A 7 -2.97 13.14 1.14
C GLY A 7 -4.01 12.86 0.05
N PRO A 8 -3.78 13.37 -1.18
CA PRO A 8 -4.54 12.94 -2.35
C PRO A 8 -4.19 11.49 -2.73
N MET A 9 -4.95 10.91 -3.65
CA MET A 9 -4.58 9.61 -4.23
C MET A 9 -3.21 9.69 -4.92
N PRO A 10 -2.30 8.73 -4.64
CA PRO A 10 -0.94 8.77 -5.19
C PRO A 10 -0.88 8.21 -6.61
N GLY A 11 0.12 8.63 -7.36
CA GLY A 11 0.57 7.97 -8.58
C GLY A 11 1.97 7.36 -8.40
N PRO A 12 2.41 6.47 -9.31
CA PRO A 12 3.71 5.82 -9.21
C PRO A 12 4.88 6.79 -9.40
N ILE A 13 5.98 6.45 -8.74
CA ILE A 13 7.27 7.13 -8.83
C ILE A 13 8.13 6.40 -9.86
N ALA A 14 8.58 7.11 -10.90
CA ALA A 14 9.54 6.57 -11.85
C ALA A 14 10.94 6.46 -11.22
N PHE A 15 11.48 5.25 -11.16
CA PHE A 15 12.79 4.97 -10.58
C PHE A 15 13.53 3.93 -11.42
N ARG A 16 14.61 4.36 -12.08
CA ARG A 16 15.50 3.48 -12.88
C ARG A 16 14.76 2.63 -13.93
N GLY A 17 13.73 3.21 -14.56
CA GLY A 17 12.92 2.52 -15.57
C GLY A 17 11.80 1.65 -15.02
N ILE A 18 11.62 1.59 -13.69
CA ILE A 18 10.51 0.90 -13.02
C ILE A 18 9.59 1.93 -12.37
N ARG A 19 8.28 1.68 -12.37
CA ARG A 19 7.26 2.50 -11.73
C ARG A 19 6.90 1.94 -10.37
N LEU A 20 7.34 2.62 -9.30
CA LEU A 20 7.11 2.21 -7.93
C LEU A 20 5.82 2.83 -7.39
N GLY A 21 4.86 2.00 -7.00
CA GLY A 21 3.71 2.44 -6.22
C GLY A 21 4.05 2.42 -4.74
N VAL A 22 3.93 3.57 -4.07
CA VAL A 22 4.26 3.68 -2.64
C VAL A 22 3.01 4.03 -1.85
N MET A 23 2.73 3.21 -0.85
CA MET A 23 1.64 3.38 0.11
C MET A 23 2.22 3.44 1.53
N ILE A 24 1.49 3.97 2.51
CA ILE A 24 1.98 4.08 3.88
C ILE A 24 1.08 3.30 4.82
N CYS A 25 1.63 2.25 5.44
CA CYS A 25 1.02 1.51 6.54
C CYS A 25 -0.47 1.20 6.32
N GLU A 26 -1.39 1.92 6.96
CA GLU A 26 -2.84 1.72 6.87
C GLU A 26 -3.42 1.83 5.45
N ASP A 27 -2.73 2.49 4.51
CA ASP A 27 -3.14 2.53 3.10
C ASP A 27 -3.27 1.13 2.47
N MET A 28 -2.54 0.12 2.97
CA MET A 28 -2.62 -1.25 2.47
C MET A 28 -3.84 -2.04 3.01
N TRP A 29 -4.55 -1.48 3.99
CA TRP A 29 -5.63 -2.19 4.70
C TRP A 29 -6.93 -2.17 3.89
N THR A 30 -7.11 -1.16 3.04
CA THR A 30 -8.21 -1.03 2.08
C THR A 30 -7.68 -1.12 0.65
N PRO A 31 -8.54 -1.43 -0.34
CA PRO A 31 -8.09 -1.59 -1.72
C PRO A 31 -7.76 -0.25 -2.41
N ASP A 32 -8.39 0.86 -2.01
CA ASP A 32 -8.43 2.11 -2.81
C ASP A 32 -7.06 2.63 -3.27
N VAL A 33 -6.06 2.67 -2.36
CA VAL A 33 -4.72 3.19 -2.70
C VAL A 33 -3.95 2.21 -3.57
N CYS A 34 -4.09 0.91 -3.31
CA CYS A 34 -3.44 -0.13 -4.11
C CYS A 34 -4.04 -0.19 -5.54
N GLU A 35 -5.36 -0.13 -5.65
CA GLU A 35 -6.08 -0.03 -6.92
C GLU A 35 -5.61 1.19 -7.71
N CYS A 36 -5.62 2.39 -7.10
CA CYS A 36 -5.19 3.60 -7.78
C CYS A 36 -3.74 3.51 -8.29
N LEU A 37 -2.83 2.97 -7.47
CA LEU A 37 -1.43 2.78 -7.86
C LEU A 37 -1.29 1.77 -9.01
N ALA A 38 -2.03 0.66 -8.97
CA ALA A 38 -2.01 -0.35 -10.02
C ALA A 38 -2.60 0.19 -11.34
N GLU A 39 -3.79 0.81 -11.28
CA GLU A 39 -4.47 1.41 -12.44
C GLU A 39 -3.66 2.53 -13.11
N THR A 40 -2.89 3.26 -12.31
CA THR A 40 -1.99 4.31 -12.83
C THR A 40 -0.64 3.75 -13.30
N GLY A 41 -0.43 2.44 -13.22
CA GLY A 41 0.67 1.70 -13.84
C GLY A 41 1.90 1.54 -12.94
N SER A 42 1.70 1.33 -11.64
CA SER A 42 2.75 0.81 -10.76
C SER A 42 3.09 -0.63 -11.14
N GLU A 43 4.38 -0.95 -11.15
CA GLU A 43 4.91 -2.29 -11.43
C GLU A 43 5.31 -3.02 -10.15
N ILE A 44 5.63 -2.26 -9.10
CA ILE A 44 5.99 -2.80 -7.77
C ILE A 44 5.32 -1.94 -6.72
N LEU A 45 4.66 -2.59 -5.75
CA LEU A 45 4.07 -1.94 -4.59
C LEU A 45 5.01 -2.01 -3.38
N LEU A 46 5.24 -0.86 -2.74
CA LEU A 46 6.06 -0.72 -1.54
C LEU A 46 5.24 -0.10 -0.40
N SER A 47 5.28 -0.74 0.77
CA SER A 47 4.56 -0.29 1.96
C SER A 47 5.48 -0.19 3.17
N PRO A 48 6.02 1.00 3.50
CA PRO A 48 6.66 1.24 4.78
C PRO A 48 5.62 1.19 5.91
N ASN A 49 5.88 0.38 6.94
CA ASN A 49 4.91 0.09 8.00
C ASN A 49 5.44 0.48 9.38
N GLY A 50 4.62 1.25 10.11
CA GLY A 50 4.79 1.53 11.54
C GLY A 50 3.80 0.74 12.40
N SER A 51 3.62 -0.55 12.09
CA SER A 51 2.50 -1.33 12.62
C SER A 51 2.80 -1.87 14.03
N PRO A 52 2.04 -1.50 15.07
CA PRO A 52 2.32 -1.93 16.44
C PRO A 52 2.12 -3.43 16.63
N PHE A 53 2.84 -4.00 17.59
CA PHE A 53 2.66 -5.40 17.98
C PHE A 53 1.25 -5.65 18.54
N GLU A 54 0.68 -6.79 18.18
CA GLU A 54 -0.58 -7.33 18.68
C GLU A 54 -0.54 -8.85 18.41
N GLN A 55 -1.04 -9.64 19.35
CA GLN A 55 -1.02 -11.10 19.25
C GLN A 55 -1.82 -11.56 18.02
N ASN A 56 -1.28 -12.50 17.24
CA ASN A 56 -1.86 -13.06 16.01
C ASN A 56 -1.99 -12.07 14.83
N LYS A 57 -1.36 -10.89 14.92
CA LYS A 57 -1.46 -9.87 13.85
C LYS A 57 -0.59 -10.20 12.64
N GLU A 58 0.35 -11.15 12.74
CA GLU A 58 1.10 -11.62 11.57
C GLU A 58 0.17 -12.16 10.47
N ASP A 59 -0.78 -13.02 10.81
CA ASP A 59 -1.70 -13.62 9.85
C ASP A 59 -2.63 -12.59 9.24
N VAL A 60 -3.07 -11.61 10.03
CA VAL A 60 -3.88 -10.49 9.55
C VAL A 60 -3.09 -9.69 8.50
N ARG A 61 -1.83 -9.35 8.78
CA ARG A 61 -0.97 -8.61 7.84
C ARG A 61 -0.68 -9.41 6.57
N LEU A 62 -0.44 -10.71 6.70
CA LEU A 62 -0.21 -11.58 5.55
C LEU A 62 -1.45 -11.65 4.65
N ASN A 63 -2.63 -11.86 5.23
CA ASN A 63 -3.88 -11.91 4.48
C ASN A 63 -4.21 -10.58 3.80
N LEU A 64 -3.93 -9.44 4.45
CA LEU A 64 -4.05 -8.13 3.82
C LEU A 64 -3.11 -8.00 2.61
N GLY A 65 -1.84 -8.40 2.76
CA GLY A 65 -0.88 -8.39 1.65
C GLY A 65 -1.31 -9.28 0.49
N ILE A 66 -1.77 -10.51 0.78
CA ILE A 66 -2.29 -11.45 -0.23
C ILE A 66 -3.48 -10.83 -0.96
N ALA A 67 -4.42 -10.21 -0.24
CA ALA A 67 -5.57 -9.57 -0.86
C ALA A 67 -5.13 -8.47 -1.84
N ARG A 68 -4.18 -7.61 -1.45
CA ARG A 68 -3.64 -6.57 -2.35
C ARG A 68 -2.98 -7.16 -3.59
N VAL A 69 -2.17 -8.22 -3.42
CA VAL A 69 -1.55 -8.93 -4.57
C VAL A 69 -2.61 -9.48 -5.52
N VAL A 70 -3.65 -10.15 -4.99
CA VAL A 70 -4.74 -10.72 -5.80
C VAL A 70 -5.53 -9.64 -6.55
N GLU A 71 -5.74 -8.48 -5.93
CA GLU A 71 -6.47 -7.36 -6.52
C GLU A 71 -5.67 -6.61 -7.59
N THR A 72 -4.33 -6.54 -7.47
CA THR A 72 -3.51 -5.68 -8.32
C THR A 72 -2.62 -6.41 -9.34
N GLY A 73 -2.56 -7.74 -9.31
CA GLY A 73 -1.80 -8.57 -10.27
C GLY A 73 -0.51 -9.13 -9.72
#